data_AF-A0A7C4IQ94-F1
#
_entry.id   AF-A0A7C4IQ94-F1
#
_cell.length_a   1.000
_cell.length_b   1.000
_cell.length_c   1.000
_cell.angle_alpha   90.00
_cell.angle_beta   90.00
_cell.angle_gamma   90.00
#
_symmetry.space_group_name_H-M   'P 1'
#
loop_
_entity.id
_entity.type
_entity.pdbx_description
1 polymer ?
#
loop_
_entity_poly.entity_id
_entity_poly.type
_entity_poly.pdbx_seq_one_letter_code
_entity_poly.pdbx_strand_id
1 'polypeptide(L)'
;MTNRFEPRLHARLSIWMVLACWAVPVLAADRAPPAAGSVVVLADFDQTSPQMRSSTGVTVAVAEPPRAVKPDERNAPTQREASDDGPTTADAAVGPGGLQPAEPPLPTGKACRIASGGPGGAAFTSERWPADWRSSEMLCLWVFRQPTDDRPETIELRCVEEDGRAHFWRKIELRHSGWKLIEVPLSAMRWGDQRAPRWDRVKNLVLFVRQPSEFWIDSLWLSAGANNEAAELAGLRLARLAFPQSDAAAVTIVRREQVELISDCSKIDANKLADHLQTVAETVLKQLALPKQDSLRGTLIVFDRDADYRQFVPRLGAYWNAQAAEPKSGGFTVQAVATAAYSEQHGTLRPVFTHEFIHSLLARALRVSNRGEWLHEGLANYYQLRFHPQENIAEIVRSGVEDPSNHLPLEQLCSGKPVPMNRYWQAMTVVEMLLTDDAYRASLPRLLEAFGTDGSTDLGPRLKIIGKDWASLAEDWKRFCLRQYTPQ
;
A
#
# COMPACT_ATOMS: atom_id res chain seq x y z
N MET A 1 -23.40 54.98 -36.94
CA MET A 1 -22.17 54.25 -36.55
C MET A 1 -22.30 53.87 -35.09
N THR A 2 -22.87 52.69 -34.82
CA THR A 2 -23.02 52.16 -33.45
C THR A 2 -22.70 50.67 -33.51
N ASN A 3 -21.51 50.33 -33.02
CA ASN A 3 -21.02 48.96 -32.91
C ASN A 3 -21.89 48.17 -31.93
N ARG A 4 -22.55 47.12 -32.41
CA ARG A 4 -23.10 46.05 -31.57
C ARG A 4 -21.98 45.07 -31.25
N PHE A 5 -21.59 45.03 -29.98
CA PHE A 5 -20.81 43.94 -29.40
C PHE A 5 -21.77 42.79 -29.11
N GLU A 6 -21.62 41.67 -29.82
CA GLU A 6 -22.18 40.38 -29.41
C GLU A 6 -21.27 39.75 -28.34
N PRO A 7 -21.82 39.27 -27.21
CA PRO A 7 -21.03 38.48 -26.28
C PRO A 7 -20.98 37.03 -26.78
N ARG A 8 -19.77 36.57 -27.14
CA ARG A 8 -19.47 35.15 -27.33
C ARG A 8 -19.70 34.40 -26.02
N LEU A 9 -20.78 33.64 -25.95
CA LEU A 9 -21.00 32.61 -24.93
C LEU A 9 -19.95 31.51 -25.13
N HIS A 10 -18.88 31.56 -24.34
CA HIS A 10 -18.08 30.38 -24.07
C HIS A 10 -18.92 29.42 -23.22
N ALA A 11 -19.61 28.50 -23.88
CA ALA A 11 -20.15 27.31 -23.23
C ALA A 11 -18.97 26.51 -22.66
N ARG A 12 -18.72 26.65 -21.35
CA ARG A 12 -17.87 25.72 -20.61
C ARG A 12 -18.60 24.38 -20.60
N LEU A 13 -18.21 23.47 -21.49
CA LEU A 13 -18.54 22.05 -21.41
C LEU A 13 -18.03 21.54 -20.06
N SER A 14 -18.96 21.33 -19.14
CA SER A 14 -18.71 20.71 -17.83
C SER A 14 -18.41 19.22 -18.07
N ILE A 15 -17.16 18.92 -18.39
CA ILE A 15 -16.65 17.55 -18.50
C ILE A 15 -16.66 16.94 -17.11
N TRP A 16 -17.50 15.91 -16.89
CA TRP A 16 -17.53 15.10 -15.67
C TRP A 16 -16.42 14.02 -15.64
N MET A 17 -15.26 14.25 -16.28
CA MET A 17 -14.04 13.63 -15.75
C MET A 17 -13.84 14.29 -14.40
N VAL A 18 -14.23 13.59 -13.33
CA VAL A 18 -14.03 14.00 -11.94
C VAL A 18 -12.67 14.73 -11.85
N LEU A 19 -12.73 16.04 -11.64
CA LEU A 19 -11.61 16.99 -11.67
C LEU A 19 -10.69 16.83 -10.44
N ALA A 20 -10.47 15.60 -10.00
CA ALA A 20 -9.99 15.34 -8.66
C ALA A 20 -9.07 14.12 -8.64
N CYS A 21 -7.90 14.23 -9.25
CA CYS A 21 -6.66 13.49 -8.98
C CYS A 21 -5.48 14.41 -9.34
N TRP A 22 -4.97 15.17 -8.37
CA TRP A 22 -3.64 15.77 -8.50
C TRP A 22 -2.61 14.75 -8.04
N ALA A 23 -1.45 14.79 -8.69
CA ALA A 23 -0.28 13.96 -8.40
C ALA A 23 -0.07 13.73 -6.91
N VAL A 24 0.13 12.46 -6.58
CA VAL A 24 0.46 11.93 -5.25
C VAL A 24 1.53 12.82 -4.62
N PRO A 25 1.29 13.45 -3.45
CA PRO A 25 2.39 13.61 -2.52
C PRO A 25 2.75 12.18 -2.14
N VAL A 26 3.76 11.62 -2.83
CA VAL A 26 4.47 10.45 -2.34
C VAL A 26 4.71 10.74 -0.87
N LEU A 27 4.20 9.88 0.04
CA LEU A 27 4.60 9.88 1.44
C LEU A 27 6.08 10.20 1.43
N ALA A 28 6.48 11.40 1.84
CA ALA A 28 7.80 11.89 1.52
C ALA A 28 8.78 10.93 2.18
N ALA A 29 9.35 10.03 1.39
CA ALA A 29 10.49 9.28 1.79
C ALA A 29 11.56 10.35 1.87
N ASP A 30 11.87 10.79 3.08
CA ASP A 30 13.12 11.48 3.32
C ASP A 30 14.22 10.58 2.75
N ARG A 31 14.71 10.98 1.56
CA ARG A 31 15.88 10.54 0.79
C ARG A 31 15.67 9.50 -0.32
N ALA A 32 16.55 9.66 -1.32
CA ALA A 32 16.83 8.72 -2.41
C ALA A 32 17.00 7.28 -1.89
N PRO A 33 16.65 6.26 -2.70
CA PRO A 33 16.90 4.87 -2.33
C PRO A 33 18.40 4.73 -1.98
N PRO A 34 18.75 4.15 -0.82
CA PRO A 34 20.15 3.86 -0.53
C PRO A 34 20.70 2.96 -1.64
N ALA A 35 21.95 3.21 -2.06
CA ALA A 35 22.69 2.28 -2.91
C ALA A 35 22.57 0.88 -2.30
N ALA A 36 22.44 -0.16 -3.13
CA ALA A 36 22.25 -1.55 -2.72
C ALA A 36 23.21 -1.91 -1.56
N GLY A 37 22.70 -1.87 -0.33
CA GLY A 37 23.48 -2.19 0.86
C GLY A 37 23.71 -3.69 0.91
N SER A 38 24.90 -4.13 1.31
CA SER A 38 25.13 -5.55 1.56
C SER A 38 24.38 -5.98 2.82
N VAL A 39 23.86 -7.20 2.80
CA VAL A 39 23.09 -7.80 3.90
C VAL A 39 23.90 -8.97 4.45
N VAL A 40 24.15 -8.99 5.76
CA VAL A 40 24.72 -10.16 6.44
C VAL A 40 23.60 -11.12 6.80
N VAL A 41 23.67 -12.38 6.37
CA VAL A 41 22.65 -13.40 6.70
C VAL A 41 23.05 -14.11 8.00
N LEU A 42 22.15 -14.12 8.96
CA LEU A 42 22.27 -14.84 10.22
C LEU A 42 21.28 -16.00 10.20
N ALA A 43 21.79 -17.22 10.27
CA ALA A 43 21.01 -18.44 10.41
C ALA A 43 21.01 -18.87 11.88
N ASP A 44 19.84 -18.77 12.52
CA ASP A 44 19.50 -19.17 13.90
C ASP A 44 20.46 -18.71 15.03
N PHE A 45 19.91 -18.29 16.18
CA PHE A 45 20.71 -17.85 17.34
C PHE A 45 21.46 -18.99 18.05
N ASP A 46 21.38 -20.21 17.53
CA ASP A 46 22.05 -21.40 18.05
C ASP A 46 23.29 -21.76 17.20
N GLN A 47 24.46 -21.29 17.67
CA GLN A 47 25.80 -21.89 17.53
C GLN A 47 26.86 -21.31 16.54
N THR A 48 27.98 -20.89 17.15
CA THR A 48 29.42 -21.11 16.80
C THR A 48 30.20 -20.28 15.75
N SER A 49 29.62 -19.33 15.01
CA SER A 49 30.44 -18.47 14.13
C SER A 49 30.86 -17.15 14.81
N PRO A 50 32.16 -16.90 15.08
CA PRO A 50 32.59 -15.83 15.98
C PRO A 50 32.55 -14.42 15.37
N GLN A 51 32.38 -14.25 14.06
CA GLN A 51 32.25 -12.95 13.40
C GLN A 51 31.88 -13.10 11.93
N MET A 52 30.88 -12.35 11.46
CA MET A 52 30.59 -12.20 10.03
C MET A 52 30.70 -10.71 9.66
N ARG A 53 31.63 -10.38 8.76
CA ARG A 53 31.83 -9.02 8.26
C ARG A 53 31.20 -8.88 6.88
N SER A 54 30.35 -7.86 6.71
CA SER A 54 29.85 -7.48 5.39
C SER A 54 30.89 -6.62 4.66
N SER A 55 30.87 -6.63 3.33
CA SER A 55 31.71 -5.76 2.48
C SER A 55 31.37 -4.27 2.59
N THR A 56 30.32 -3.89 3.34
CA THR A 56 29.84 -2.51 3.47
C THR A 56 29.81 -1.99 4.92
N GLY A 57 30.52 -2.66 5.84
CA GLY A 57 30.79 -2.09 7.18
C GLY A 57 29.73 -2.33 8.25
N VAL A 58 28.74 -3.20 8.01
CA VAL A 58 27.94 -3.79 9.10
C VAL A 58 28.70 -5.01 9.61
N THR A 59 29.05 -5.00 10.89
CA THR A 59 29.64 -6.14 11.57
C THR A 59 28.57 -6.76 12.45
N VAL A 60 28.35 -8.06 12.26
CA VAL A 60 27.50 -8.85 13.14
C VAL A 60 28.36 -9.84 13.90
N ALA A 61 28.25 -9.80 15.22
CA ALA A 61 28.96 -10.73 16.09
C ALA A 61 28.05 -11.13 17.25
N VAL A 62 28.10 -12.41 17.60
CA VAL A 62 27.61 -12.84 18.92
C VAL A 62 28.56 -12.24 19.95
N ALA A 63 28.04 -11.42 20.83
CA ALA A 63 28.83 -10.78 21.87
C ALA A 63 27.97 -10.64 23.12
N GLU A 64 28.59 -10.87 24.28
CA GLU A 64 27.93 -10.50 25.52
C GLU A 64 27.68 -8.98 25.48
N PRO A 65 26.46 -8.52 25.80
CA PRO A 65 26.25 -7.10 26.04
C PRO A 65 27.19 -6.66 27.17
N PRO A 66 27.61 -5.38 27.22
CA PRO A 66 28.28 -4.84 28.40
C PRO A 66 27.47 -5.24 29.64
N ARG A 67 28.12 -5.70 30.73
CA ARG A 67 27.47 -6.16 31.97
C ARG A 67 26.43 -5.13 32.42
N ALA A 68 25.21 -5.32 31.97
CA ALA A 68 24.08 -4.49 32.29
C ALA A 68 23.48 -5.05 33.56
N VAL A 69 23.03 -4.15 34.43
CA VAL A 69 22.09 -4.49 35.49
C VAL A 69 20.95 -5.28 34.84
N LYS A 70 20.61 -6.45 35.38
CA LYS A 70 19.44 -7.23 34.93
C LYS A 70 18.26 -6.26 34.72
N PRO A 71 17.44 -6.42 33.66
CA PRO A 71 16.26 -5.58 33.48
C PRO A 71 15.53 -5.51 34.83
N ASP A 72 15.42 -4.31 35.40
CA ASP A 72 14.77 -4.13 36.69
C ASP A 72 13.32 -4.57 36.51
N GLU A 73 12.95 -5.73 37.08
CA GLU A 73 11.62 -6.34 36.95
C GLU A 73 10.50 -5.38 37.38
N ARG A 74 10.85 -4.32 38.13
CA ARG A 74 9.92 -3.28 38.59
C ARG A 74 9.86 -2.03 37.70
N ASN A 75 10.74 -1.90 36.70
CA ASN A 75 10.89 -0.69 35.89
C ASN A 75 11.13 -0.95 34.39
N ALA A 76 10.93 -2.17 33.85
CA ALA A 76 11.03 -2.42 32.42
C ALA A 76 10.05 -1.49 31.66
N PRO A 77 10.50 -0.40 31.03
CA PRO A 77 9.59 0.51 30.36
C PRO A 77 9.29 -0.14 29.02
N THR A 78 8.11 -0.74 28.88
CA THR A 78 7.58 -1.07 27.56
C THR A 78 7.44 0.23 26.77
N GLN A 79 8.28 0.44 25.74
CA GLN A 79 7.79 1.23 24.62
C GLN A 79 6.84 0.30 23.86
N ARG A 80 5.57 0.35 24.26
CA ARG A 80 4.58 0.50 23.21
C ARG A 80 4.86 1.87 22.64
N GLU A 81 5.19 1.98 21.34
CA GLU A 81 5.24 3.30 20.71
C GLU A 81 3.82 3.89 20.80
N ALA A 82 3.56 4.61 21.89
CA ALA A 82 2.46 5.54 21.99
C ALA A 82 2.79 6.68 21.02
N SER A 83 2.07 6.71 19.90
CA SER A 83 1.72 7.99 19.31
C SER A 83 1.05 8.82 20.41
N ASP A 84 1.52 10.04 20.67
CA ASP A 84 0.80 10.99 21.50
C ASP A 84 -0.69 11.00 21.08
N ASP A 85 -1.55 10.72 22.05
CA ASP A 85 -3.02 10.63 22.04
C ASP A 85 -3.71 9.71 21.01
N GLY A 86 -3.78 8.42 21.35
CA GLY A 86 -4.84 7.52 20.91
C GLY A 86 -5.34 6.65 22.07
N PRO A 87 -6.66 6.54 22.32
CA PRO A 87 -7.18 5.85 23.50
C PRO A 87 -6.84 4.36 23.45
N THR A 88 -5.99 3.93 24.37
CA THR A 88 -5.79 2.51 24.68
C THR A 88 -6.97 2.09 25.55
N THR A 89 -8.00 1.50 24.96
CA THR A 89 -9.11 0.89 25.70
C THR A 89 -9.33 -0.55 25.26
N ALA A 90 -9.52 -1.38 26.27
CA ALA A 90 -9.60 -2.83 26.22
C ALA A 90 -10.72 -3.32 25.29
N ASP A 91 -10.44 -4.42 24.60
CA ASP A 91 -11.44 -5.18 23.87
C ASP A 91 -12.51 -5.70 24.84
N ALA A 92 -13.76 -5.34 24.58
CA ALA A 92 -14.93 -5.96 25.19
C ALA A 92 -15.54 -6.96 24.19
N ALA A 93 -15.65 -8.19 24.67
CA ALA A 93 -16.48 -9.31 24.22
C ALA A 93 -16.03 -10.13 22.98
N VAL A 94 -14.99 -10.95 23.20
CA VAL A 94 -14.94 -12.32 22.66
C VAL A 94 -15.03 -13.27 23.86
N GLY A 95 -15.76 -14.37 23.72
CA GLY A 95 -16.20 -15.26 24.82
C GLY A 95 -15.08 -15.88 25.70
N PRO A 96 -15.47 -16.62 26.75
CA PRO A 96 -14.59 -17.05 27.82
C PRO A 96 -13.67 -18.19 27.35
N GLY A 97 -12.54 -17.83 26.75
CA GLY A 97 -11.50 -18.76 26.33
C GLY A 97 -10.24 -18.08 25.78
N GLY A 98 -10.08 -16.77 26.02
CA GLY A 98 -8.90 -16.04 25.59
C GLY A 98 -7.67 -16.56 26.31
N LEU A 99 -6.74 -17.17 25.56
CA LEU A 99 -5.40 -17.48 26.03
C LEU A 99 -4.81 -16.20 26.60
N GLN A 100 -4.46 -16.18 27.89
CA GLN A 100 -3.63 -15.11 28.43
C GLN A 100 -2.38 -15.03 27.54
N PRO A 101 -2.00 -13.86 27.03
CA PRO A 101 -0.76 -13.74 26.28
C PRO A 101 0.37 -14.19 27.19
N ALA A 102 1.16 -15.16 26.73
CA ALA A 102 2.33 -15.61 27.46
C ALA A 102 3.20 -14.38 27.77
N GLU A 103 3.73 -14.31 29.00
CA GLU A 103 4.66 -13.23 29.36
C GLU A 103 5.80 -13.17 28.34
N PRO A 104 6.23 -11.96 27.93
CA PRO A 104 7.31 -11.82 26.96
C PRO A 104 8.58 -12.49 27.51
N PRO A 105 9.28 -13.32 26.72
CA PRO A 105 10.52 -13.94 27.17
C PRO A 105 11.53 -12.86 27.55
N LEU A 106 12.21 -13.05 28.69
CA LEU A 106 13.29 -12.17 29.11
C LEU A 106 14.52 -12.33 28.19
N PRO A 107 15.40 -11.30 28.09
CA PRO A 107 16.66 -11.43 27.37
C PRO A 107 17.47 -12.62 27.89
N THR A 108 17.93 -13.47 26.97
CA THR A 108 18.68 -14.70 27.32
C THR A 108 20.12 -14.42 27.73
N GLY A 109 20.64 -13.24 27.39
CA GLY A 109 22.05 -12.87 27.51
C GLY A 109 22.88 -13.27 26.29
N LYS A 110 22.30 -14.03 25.34
CA LYS A 110 22.93 -14.38 24.06
C LYS A 110 22.51 -13.36 23.00
N ALA A 111 23.12 -12.18 23.08
CA ALA A 111 22.77 -11.08 22.19
C ALA A 111 23.65 -11.04 20.93
N CYS A 112 23.04 -10.60 19.85
CA CYS A 112 23.69 -10.29 18.58
C CYS A 112 24.04 -8.80 18.57
N ARG A 113 25.34 -8.46 18.59
CA ARG A 113 25.81 -7.09 18.42
C ARG A 113 25.71 -6.69 16.95
N ILE A 114 25.02 -5.58 16.71
CA ILE A 114 24.92 -4.92 15.42
C ILE A 114 25.73 -3.63 15.52
N ALA A 115 26.86 -3.57 14.82
CA ALA A 115 27.66 -2.36 14.68
C ALA A 115 27.73 -1.97 13.21
N SER A 116 27.29 -0.76 12.87
CA SER A 116 27.33 -0.27 11.50
C SER A 116 28.01 1.09 11.43
N GLY A 117 28.96 1.24 10.50
CA GLY A 117 29.59 2.54 10.20
C GLY A 117 28.74 3.46 9.31
N GLY A 118 27.53 3.04 8.92
CA GLY A 118 26.67 3.77 7.98
C GLY A 118 25.40 2.98 7.61
N PRO A 119 24.72 3.33 6.51
CA PRO A 119 23.57 2.59 6.03
C PRO A 119 23.91 1.13 5.71
N GLY A 120 23.16 0.17 6.23
CA GLY A 120 23.39 -1.26 5.98
C GLY A 120 22.40 -2.16 6.74
N GLY A 121 22.41 -3.46 6.49
CA GLY A 121 21.44 -4.35 7.13
C GLY A 121 21.94 -5.74 7.50
N ALA A 122 21.21 -6.38 8.40
CA ALA A 122 21.36 -7.76 8.82
C ALA A 122 20.03 -8.50 8.56
N ALA A 123 20.10 -9.65 7.90
CA ALA A 123 18.96 -10.55 7.69
C ALA A 123 18.97 -11.66 8.72
N PHE A 124 17.78 -11.94 9.25
CA PHE A 124 17.48 -13.04 10.13
C PHE A 124 16.66 -14.06 9.35
N THR A 125 17.29 -15.20 9.07
CA THR A 125 16.62 -16.38 8.52
C THR A 125 16.46 -17.37 9.66
N SER A 126 15.23 -17.83 9.91
CA SER A 126 14.99 -18.87 10.90
C SER A 126 13.97 -19.85 10.36
N GLU A 127 14.24 -21.14 10.51
CA GLU A 127 13.27 -22.20 10.28
C GLU A 127 12.07 -22.09 11.24
N ARG A 128 12.19 -21.30 12.30
CA ARG A 128 11.15 -21.04 13.30
C ARG A 128 10.12 -20.01 12.83
N TRP A 129 10.34 -19.31 11.72
CA TRP A 129 9.32 -18.42 11.17
C TRP A 129 8.11 -19.24 10.72
N PRO A 130 6.87 -18.81 11.03
CA PRO A 130 5.70 -19.48 10.50
C PRO A 130 5.71 -19.37 8.97
N ALA A 131 5.18 -20.39 8.30
CA ALA A 131 5.06 -20.40 6.84
C ALA A 131 4.21 -19.24 6.33
N ASP A 132 3.26 -18.78 7.15
CA ASP A 132 2.34 -17.68 6.90
C ASP A 132 2.28 -16.75 8.11
N TRP A 133 2.58 -15.48 7.91
CA TRP A 133 2.62 -14.48 8.99
C TRP A 133 1.26 -13.81 9.22
N ARG A 134 0.22 -14.11 8.43
CA ARG A 134 -1.08 -13.45 8.52
C ARG A 134 -1.76 -13.58 9.90
N SER A 135 -1.51 -14.68 10.60
CA SER A 135 -2.04 -14.92 11.95
C SER A 135 -1.17 -14.35 13.07
N SER A 136 -0.04 -13.71 12.75
CA SER A 136 0.81 -13.04 13.74
C SER A 136 0.34 -11.61 13.97
N GLU A 137 0.41 -11.12 15.20
CA GLU A 137 -0.01 -9.76 15.54
C GLU A 137 1.17 -8.81 15.70
N MET A 138 2.18 -9.21 16.49
CA MET A 138 3.35 -8.38 16.78
C MET A 138 4.65 -9.10 16.42
N LEU A 139 5.60 -8.33 15.92
CA LEU A 139 7.02 -8.67 15.91
C LEU A 139 7.68 -8.05 17.14
N CYS A 140 8.31 -8.88 17.96
CA CYS A 140 8.88 -8.48 19.24
C CYS A 140 10.37 -8.79 19.27
N LEU A 141 11.17 -7.87 19.82
CA LEU A 141 12.60 -8.06 20.05
C LEU A 141 13.10 -7.25 21.23
N TRP A 142 14.08 -7.78 21.95
CA TRP A 142 14.81 -7.00 22.94
C TRP A 142 15.98 -6.27 22.27
N VAL A 143 16.11 -4.97 22.56
CA VAL A 143 17.19 -4.14 22.06
C VAL A 143 17.93 -3.49 23.23
N PHE A 144 19.23 -3.75 23.33
CA PHE A 144 20.12 -3.06 24.26
C PHE A 144 20.86 -1.93 23.56
N ARG A 145 20.88 -0.76 24.20
CA ARG A 145 21.72 0.37 23.78
C ARG A 145 22.63 0.81 24.91
N GLN A 146 23.86 1.15 24.58
CA GLN A 146 24.73 1.85 25.52
C GLN A 146 24.19 3.25 25.79
N PRO A 147 24.49 3.84 26.95
CA PRO A 147 24.27 5.28 27.16
C PRO A 147 25.09 6.07 26.13
N THR A 148 24.40 6.79 25.25
CA THR A 148 25.00 7.67 24.22
C THR A 148 24.52 9.10 24.44
N ASP A 149 25.16 10.07 23.78
CA ASP A 149 24.79 11.50 23.80
C ASP A 149 23.41 11.75 23.16
N ASP A 150 22.30 11.39 23.84
CA ASP A 150 20.86 11.64 23.59
C ASP A 150 20.32 11.48 22.15
N ARG A 151 21.14 11.10 21.19
CA ARG A 151 20.77 11.03 19.78
C ARG A 151 19.97 9.75 19.54
N PRO A 152 18.75 9.84 18.98
CA PRO A 152 18.00 8.66 18.61
C PRO A 152 18.75 7.88 17.51
N GLU A 153 18.81 6.57 17.67
CA GLU A 153 19.19 5.66 16.60
C GLU A 153 17.95 5.24 15.82
N THR A 154 18.04 5.27 14.49
CA THR A 154 16.91 4.91 13.62
C THR A 154 17.25 3.62 12.92
N ILE A 155 16.42 2.61 13.17
CA ILE A 155 16.45 1.34 12.46
C ILE A 155 15.16 1.17 11.65
N GLU A 156 15.18 0.24 10.71
CA GLU A 156 13.99 -0.28 10.06
C GLU A 156 13.93 -1.79 10.26
N LEU A 157 12.75 -2.28 10.59
CA LEU A 157 12.45 -3.71 10.46
C LEU A 157 11.73 -3.91 9.13
N ARG A 158 12.21 -4.84 8.31
CA ARG A 158 11.62 -5.20 7.02
C ARG A 158 11.27 -6.68 6.99
N CYS A 159 10.00 -7.00 6.80
CA CYS A 159 9.53 -8.36 6.56
C CYS A 159 9.53 -8.59 5.05
N VAL A 160 10.55 -9.28 4.55
CA VAL A 160 10.89 -9.40 3.13
C VAL A 160 10.41 -10.75 2.60
N GLU A 161 9.81 -10.71 1.42
CA GLU A 161 9.44 -11.92 0.70
C GLU A 161 10.67 -12.71 0.20
N GLU A 162 10.43 -13.95 -0.21
CA GLU A 162 11.48 -14.89 -0.66
C GLU A 162 12.40 -14.31 -1.75
N ASP A 163 11.86 -13.58 -2.73
CA ASP A 163 12.63 -13.04 -3.85
C ASP A 163 13.30 -11.68 -3.56
N GLY A 164 13.12 -11.13 -2.37
CA GLY A 164 13.69 -9.84 -1.96
C GLY A 164 13.04 -8.59 -2.56
N ARG A 165 12.05 -8.73 -3.45
CA ARG A 165 11.51 -7.61 -4.24
C ARG A 165 10.36 -6.86 -3.55
N ALA A 166 9.63 -7.54 -2.68
CA ALA A 166 8.57 -6.94 -1.88
C ALA A 166 8.84 -7.13 -0.39
N HIS A 167 8.45 -6.13 0.39
CA HIS A 167 8.57 -6.18 1.83
C HIS A 167 7.55 -5.28 2.50
N PHE A 168 7.13 -5.67 3.70
CA PHE A 168 6.57 -4.75 4.68
C PHE A 168 7.70 -4.13 5.47
N TRP A 169 7.55 -2.91 5.96
CA TRP A 169 8.56 -2.31 6.83
C TRP A 169 8.02 -1.29 7.81
N ARG A 170 8.81 -1.06 8.86
CA ARG A 170 8.54 -0.05 9.90
C ARG A 170 9.83 0.65 10.31
N LYS A 171 9.79 1.98 10.35
CA LYS A 171 10.84 2.80 10.99
C LYS A 171 10.64 2.77 12.51
N ILE A 172 11.73 2.58 13.25
CA ILE A 172 11.76 2.57 14.71
C ILE A 172 12.83 3.53 15.20
N GLU A 173 12.47 4.40 16.14
CA GLU A 173 13.41 5.31 16.78
C GLU A 173 13.79 4.79 18.17
N LEU A 174 15.03 4.36 18.32
CA LEU A 174 15.59 3.90 19.57
C LEU A 174 16.02 5.12 20.39
N ARG A 175 15.20 5.47 21.38
CA ARG A 175 15.36 6.64 22.29
C ARG A 175 15.64 6.21 23.73
N HIS A 176 16.27 5.05 23.91
CA HIS A 176 16.55 4.47 25.22
C HIS A 176 18.02 4.08 25.38
N SER A 177 18.40 3.88 26.63
CA SER A 177 19.61 3.17 27.05
C SER A 177 19.20 1.92 27.83
N GLY A 178 20.09 0.93 27.91
CA GLY A 178 19.79 -0.36 28.52
C GLY A 178 18.93 -1.26 27.63
N TRP A 179 18.42 -2.34 28.22
CA TRP A 179 17.52 -3.28 27.56
C TRP A 179 16.11 -2.72 27.47
N LYS A 180 15.52 -2.83 26.28
CA LYS A 180 14.12 -2.47 26.06
C LYS A 180 13.44 -3.44 25.10
N LEU A 181 12.22 -3.82 25.43
CA LEU A 181 11.35 -4.56 24.53
C LEU A 181 10.80 -3.60 23.48
N ILE A 182 11.05 -3.92 22.22
CA ILE A 182 10.48 -3.25 21.06
C ILE A 182 9.37 -4.15 20.53
N GLU A 183 8.16 -3.62 20.50
CA GLU A 183 6.97 -4.31 19.98
C GLU A 183 6.47 -3.59 18.72
N VAL A 184 6.40 -4.30 17.60
CA VAL A 184 5.94 -3.76 16.32
C VAL A 184 4.68 -4.49 15.88
N PRO A 185 3.50 -3.84 15.91
CA PRO A 185 2.31 -4.40 15.29
C PRO A 185 2.55 -4.61 13.80
N LEU A 186 2.32 -5.82 13.31
CA LEU A 186 2.49 -6.12 11.88
C LEU A 186 1.55 -5.27 11.01
N SER A 187 0.35 -4.95 11.51
CA SER A 187 -0.58 -4.03 10.85
C SER A 187 -0.07 -2.58 10.74
N ALA A 188 0.91 -2.19 11.56
CA ALA A 188 1.56 -0.89 11.51
C ALA A 188 2.77 -0.86 10.57
N MET A 189 3.05 -1.95 9.86
CA MET A 189 4.07 -2.03 8.83
C MET A 189 3.50 -1.60 7.48
N ARG A 190 4.27 -0.80 6.76
CA ARG A 190 3.89 -0.24 5.46
C ARG A 190 4.53 -1.01 4.32
N TRP A 191 3.92 -0.99 3.14
CA TRP A 191 4.51 -1.59 1.95
C TRP A 191 5.78 -0.84 1.50
N GLY A 192 6.76 -1.57 1.00
CA GLY A 192 7.83 -1.01 0.19
C GLY A 192 7.30 -0.45 -1.14
N ASP A 193 8.09 0.39 -1.80
CA ASP A 193 7.57 1.15 -2.94
C ASP A 193 7.34 0.27 -4.18
N GLN A 194 8.16 -0.78 -4.38
CA GLN A 194 8.24 -1.55 -5.62
C GLN A 194 7.01 -2.41 -5.91
N ARG A 195 6.70 -3.35 -5.02
CA ARG A 195 5.68 -4.37 -5.23
C ARG A 195 4.89 -4.55 -3.94
N ALA A 196 3.59 -4.72 -4.05
CA ALA A 196 2.73 -4.97 -2.89
C ALA A 196 3.11 -6.33 -2.26
N PRO A 197 3.57 -6.34 -0.99
CA PRO A 197 3.98 -7.55 -0.31
C PRO A 197 2.78 -8.37 0.18
N ARG A 198 3.01 -9.64 0.49
CA ARG A 198 2.05 -10.55 1.10
C ARG A 198 2.65 -11.27 2.30
N TRP A 199 1.91 -11.31 3.40
CA TRP A 199 2.37 -11.95 4.63
C TRP A 199 2.64 -13.45 4.50
N ASP A 200 1.90 -14.15 3.63
CA ASP A 200 2.11 -15.58 3.33
C ASP A 200 3.33 -15.86 2.45
N ARG A 201 4.00 -14.80 1.97
CA ARG A 201 5.22 -14.87 1.15
C ARG A 201 6.46 -14.37 1.90
N VAL A 202 6.30 -13.80 3.10
CA VAL A 202 7.43 -13.34 3.92
C VAL A 202 8.27 -14.55 4.35
N LYS A 203 9.57 -14.46 4.11
CA LYS A 203 10.55 -15.50 4.50
C LYS A 203 11.69 -14.96 5.35
N ASN A 204 11.96 -13.66 5.23
CA ASN A 204 13.12 -13.04 5.84
C ASN A 204 12.68 -11.85 6.69
N LEU A 205 13.29 -11.69 7.86
CA LEU A 205 13.28 -10.42 8.58
C LEU A 205 14.62 -9.74 8.33
N VAL A 206 14.62 -8.48 7.91
CA VAL A 206 15.82 -7.68 7.74
C VAL A 206 15.77 -6.49 8.65
N LEU A 207 16.79 -6.32 9.49
CA LEU A 207 17.03 -5.08 10.19
C LEU A 207 17.95 -4.22 9.35
N PHE A 208 17.50 -3.01 9.02
CA PHE A 208 18.28 -2.02 8.30
C PHE A 208 18.60 -0.83 9.21
N VAL A 209 19.87 -0.46 9.29
CA VAL A 209 20.37 0.67 10.07
C VAL A 209 20.57 1.84 9.10
N ARG A 210 20.01 3.02 9.39
CA ARG A 210 20.12 4.20 8.50
C ARG A 210 21.37 5.04 8.70
N GLN A 211 21.97 4.97 9.87
CA GLN A 211 23.04 5.86 10.32
C GLN A 211 24.05 5.10 11.18
N PRO A 212 25.28 5.58 11.35
CA PRO A 212 26.23 4.93 12.24
C PRO A 212 25.61 4.69 13.62
N SER A 213 25.55 3.42 14.04
CA SER A 213 24.83 2.96 15.23
C SER A 213 25.47 1.68 15.78
N GLU A 214 25.33 1.47 17.08
CA GLU A 214 25.78 0.26 17.75
C GLU A 214 24.77 -0.16 18.84
N PHE A 215 24.18 -1.34 18.67
CA PHE A 215 23.22 -1.90 19.62
C PHE A 215 23.26 -3.43 19.61
N TRP A 216 22.56 -4.05 20.55
CA TRP A 216 22.47 -5.51 20.63
C TRP A 216 21.02 -5.95 20.55
N ILE A 217 20.78 -7.08 19.90
CA ILE A 217 19.46 -7.70 19.81
C ILE A 217 19.49 -9.05 20.48
N ASP A 218 18.49 -9.32 21.30
CA ASP A 218 18.25 -10.63 21.92
C ASP A 218 16.78 -10.99 21.71
N SER A 219 16.46 -12.28 21.76
CA SER A 219 15.10 -12.80 21.85
C SER A 219 14.14 -12.14 20.86
N LEU A 220 14.17 -12.61 19.62
CA LEU A 220 13.30 -12.16 18.53
C LEU A 220 12.18 -13.18 18.33
N TRP A 221 10.91 -12.76 18.37
CA TRP A 221 9.77 -13.66 18.17
C TRP A 221 8.55 -12.96 17.56
N LEU A 222 7.58 -13.76 17.15
CA LEU A 222 6.25 -13.32 16.72
C LEU A 222 5.22 -13.70 17.78
N SER A 223 4.33 -12.79 18.12
CA SER A 223 3.14 -13.12 18.90
C SER A 223 2.01 -13.55 17.97
N ALA A 224 1.27 -14.58 18.38
CA ALA A 224 0.06 -14.98 17.69
C ALA A 224 -1.05 -13.95 17.93
N GLY A 225 -1.79 -13.62 16.88
CA GLY A 225 -2.99 -12.81 16.96
C GLY A 225 -4.24 -13.64 17.12
N ALA A 226 -5.37 -12.96 17.34
CA ALA A 226 -6.67 -13.59 17.55
C ALA A 226 -7.27 -14.28 16.31
N ASN A 227 -6.77 -13.98 15.10
CA ASN A 227 -7.31 -14.49 13.84
C ASN A 227 -6.25 -14.51 12.71
N ASN A 228 -6.62 -15.09 11.56
CA ASN A 228 -5.76 -15.19 10.36
C ASN A 228 -5.62 -13.88 9.56
N GLU A 229 -6.04 -12.74 10.11
CA GLU A 229 -5.88 -11.40 9.52
C GLU A 229 -5.20 -10.44 10.52
N ALA A 230 -4.59 -10.97 11.59
CA ALA A 230 -4.00 -10.18 12.67
C ALA A 230 -2.88 -9.26 12.19
N ALA A 231 -2.16 -9.65 11.14
CA ALA A 231 -1.10 -8.84 10.54
C ALA A 231 -1.62 -7.71 9.63
N GLU A 232 -2.91 -7.74 9.27
CA GLU A 232 -3.50 -6.78 8.35
C GLU A 232 -4.05 -5.55 9.09
N LEU A 233 -3.99 -4.39 8.43
CA LEU A 233 -4.74 -3.20 8.84
C LEU A 233 -6.13 -3.24 8.18
N ALA A 234 -7.05 -3.96 8.79
CA ALA A 234 -8.39 -4.21 8.27
C ALA A 234 -9.47 -4.13 9.35
N GLY A 235 -10.75 -4.18 8.94
CA GLY A 235 -11.90 -4.28 9.83
C GLY A 235 -11.92 -3.21 10.93
N LEU A 236 -12.14 -3.63 12.17
CA LEU A 236 -12.29 -2.71 13.31
C LEU A 236 -11.02 -1.90 13.58
N ARG A 237 -9.83 -2.44 13.33
CA ARG A 237 -8.56 -1.72 13.54
C ARG A 237 -8.45 -0.55 12.57
N LEU A 238 -8.79 -0.78 11.30
CA LEU A 238 -8.84 0.27 10.28
C LEU A 238 -9.97 1.28 10.55
N ALA A 239 -11.13 0.81 11.00
CA ALA A 239 -12.26 1.66 11.38
C ALA A 239 -11.92 2.63 12.52
N ARG A 240 -11.26 2.14 13.59
CA ARG A 240 -10.82 2.97 14.72
C ARG A 240 -9.83 4.06 14.28
N LEU A 241 -8.95 3.76 13.33
CA LEU A 241 -8.02 4.73 12.76
C LEU A 241 -8.72 5.75 11.85
N ALA A 242 -9.71 5.29 11.08
CA ALA A 242 -10.50 6.13 10.19
C ALA A 242 -11.40 7.10 10.97
N PHE A 243 -12.05 6.63 12.02
CA PHE A 243 -13.10 7.34 12.74
C PHE A 243 -12.81 7.45 14.24
N PRO A 244 -11.72 8.12 14.65
CA PRO A 244 -11.25 8.11 16.05
C PRO A 244 -12.23 8.75 17.05
N GLN A 245 -13.17 9.58 16.57
CA GLN A 245 -14.15 10.30 17.38
C GLN A 245 -15.57 9.74 17.26
N SER A 246 -15.78 8.74 16.40
CA SER A 246 -17.10 8.16 16.20
C SER A 246 -17.39 7.12 17.26
N ASP A 247 -18.64 7.07 17.73
CA ASP A 247 -19.13 5.93 18.49
C ASP A 247 -18.97 4.67 17.62
N ALA A 248 -18.43 3.60 18.19
CA ALA A 248 -18.28 2.32 17.49
C ALA A 248 -19.62 1.83 16.91
N ALA A 249 -20.74 2.16 17.57
CA ALA A 249 -22.08 1.83 17.07
C ALA A 249 -22.51 2.63 15.83
N ALA A 250 -21.88 3.78 15.56
CA ALA A 250 -22.15 4.61 14.39
C ALA A 250 -21.35 4.17 13.14
N VAL A 251 -20.31 3.35 13.33
CA VAL A 251 -19.49 2.85 12.21
C VAL A 251 -20.07 1.54 11.68
N THR A 252 -20.43 1.54 10.41
CA THR A 252 -20.89 0.36 9.69
C THR A 252 -19.71 -0.31 8.97
N ILE A 253 -19.56 -1.62 9.18
CA ILE A 253 -18.61 -2.46 8.45
C ILE A 253 -19.39 -3.53 7.70
N VAL A 254 -19.32 -3.52 6.37
CA VAL A 254 -19.96 -4.51 5.50
C VAL A 254 -18.88 -5.32 4.79
N ARG A 255 -18.93 -6.65 4.91
CA ARG A 255 -18.01 -7.55 4.21
C ARG A 255 -18.76 -8.40 3.18
N ARG A 256 -18.11 -8.60 2.04
CA ARG A 256 -18.45 -9.58 0.99
C ARG A 256 -17.20 -10.40 0.65
N GLU A 257 -17.27 -11.28 -0.34
CA GLU A 257 -16.14 -12.15 -0.72
C GLU A 257 -14.90 -11.31 -1.07
N GLN A 258 -15.04 -10.27 -1.92
CA GLN A 258 -13.92 -9.41 -2.34
C GLN A 258 -14.05 -7.94 -1.91
N VAL A 259 -14.95 -7.63 -0.97
CA VAL A 259 -15.21 -6.25 -0.52
C VAL A 259 -15.15 -6.15 0.99
N GLU A 260 -14.44 -5.14 1.49
CA GLU A 260 -14.63 -4.56 2.82
C GLU A 260 -15.02 -3.09 2.65
N LEU A 261 -16.24 -2.74 3.09
CA LEU A 261 -16.73 -1.37 3.12
C LEU A 261 -16.83 -0.91 4.58
N ILE A 262 -16.24 0.24 4.88
CA ILE A 262 -16.26 0.85 6.21
C ILE A 262 -16.81 2.28 6.07
N SER A 263 -17.80 2.66 6.87
CA SER A 263 -18.36 4.02 6.81
C SER A 263 -18.98 4.47 8.12
N ASP A 264 -18.83 5.75 8.44
CA ASP A 264 -19.56 6.46 9.49
C ASP A 264 -20.76 7.26 8.94
N CYS A 265 -21.02 7.21 7.64
CA CYS A 265 -22.05 7.99 6.98
C CYS A 265 -23.41 7.28 7.06
N SER A 266 -24.33 7.79 7.89
CA SER A 266 -25.68 7.21 8.01
C SER A 266 -26.56 7.40 6.77
N LYS A 267 -26.14 8.24 5.81
CA LYS A 267 -26.88 8.53 4.57
C LYS A 267 -26.54 7.56 3.44
N ILE A 268 -25.51 6.74 3.61
CA ILE A 268 -25.12 5.74 2.62
C ILE A 268 -25.91 4.45 2.85
N ASP A 269 -26.47 3.88 1.78
CA ASP A 269 -26.91 2.48 1.83
C ASP A 269 -25.68 1.58 1.65
N ALA A 270 -25.07 1.22 2.79
CA ALA A 270 -23.82 0.47 2.83
C ALA A 270 -23.94 -0.93 2.17
N ASN A 271 -25.10 -1.60 2.30
CA ASN A 271 -25.30 -2.89 1.65
C ASN A 271 -25.40 -2.74 0.14
N LYS A 272 -26.18 -1.76 -0.35
CA LYS A 272 -26.27 -1.48 -1.78
C LYS A 272 -24.92 -1.13 -2.39
N LEU A 273 -24.11 -0.31 -1.71
CA LEU A 273 -22.75 -0.01 -2.19
C LEU A 273 -21.86 -1.25 -2.17
N ALA A 274 -21.87 -2.05 -1.09
CA ALA A 274 -21.06 -3.26 -1.00
C ALA A 274 -21.42 -4.29 -2.10
N ASP A 275 -22.71 -4.48 -2.40
CA ASP A 275 -23.18 -5.39 -3.46
C ASP A 275 -22.79 -4.89 -4.85
N HIS A 276 -22.85 -3.57 -5.08
CA HIS A 276 -22.33 -2.94 -6.29
C HIS A 276 -20.82 -3.20 -6.45
N LEU A 277 -20.02 -2.94 -5.42
CA LEU A 277 -18.58 -3.16 -5.45
C LEU A 277 -18.22 -4.65 -5.61
N GLN A 278 -19.03 -5.54 -5.06
CA GLN A 278 -18.87 -7.00 -5.24
C GLN A 278 -19.06 -7.37 -6.72
N THR A 279 -20.09 -6.82 -7.38
CA THR A 279 -20.32 -7.02 -8.82
C THR A 279 -19.17 -6.46 -9.67
N VAL A 280 -18.64 -5.29 -9.29
CA VAL A 280 -17.45 -4.70 -9.93
C VAL A 280 -16.26 -5.65 -9.77
N ALA A 281 -15.98 -6.11 -8.55
CA ALA A 281 -14.85 -6.99 -8.26
C ALA A 281 -14.91 -8.30 -9.05
N GLU A 282 -16.08 -8.95 -9.09
CA GLU A 282 -16.27 -10.18 -9.87
C GLU A 282 -16.03 -9.95 -11.36
N THR A 283 -16.50 -8.82 -11.90
CA THR A 283 -16.28 -8.44 -13.30
C THR A 283 -14.79 -8.24 -13.58
N VAL A 284 -14.09 -7.49 -12.71
CA VAL A 284 -12.65 -7.22 -12.83
C VAL A 284 -11.85 -8.52 -12.78
N LEU A 285 -12.04 -9.34 -11.75
CA LEU A 285 -11.27 -10.57 -11.55
C LEU A 285 -11.52 -11.57 -12.67
N LYS A 286 -12.76 -11.71 -13.12
CA LYS A 286 -13.12 -12.59 -14.24
C LYS A 286 -12.49 -12.11 -15.55
N GLN A 287 -12.61 -10.82 -15.88
CA GLN A 287 -12.13 -10.29 -17.15
C GLN A 287 -10.60 -10.27 -17.24
N LEU A 288 -9.92 -10.01 -16.12
CA LEU A 288 -8.47 -10.04 -16.04
C LEU A 288 -7.89 -11.45 -15.83
N ALA A 289 -8.75 -12.47 -15.68
CA ALA A 289 -8.38 -13.85 -15.36
C ALA A 289 -7.43 -13.94 -14.13
N LEU A 290 -7.65 -13.08 -13.13
CA LEU A 290 -6.82 -13.05 -11.94
C LEU A 290 -7.23 -14.18 -10.99
N PRO A 291 -6.27 -14.84 -10.32
CA PRO A 291 -6.60 -15.91 -9.40
C PRO A 291 -7.41 -15.36 -8.23
N LYS A 292 -8.49 -16.05 -7.87
CA LYS A 292 -9.13 -15.85 -6.57
C LYS A 292 -8.12 -16.21 -5.48
N GLN A 293 -7.98 -15.35 -4.48
CA GLN A 293 -7.18 -15.62 -3.29
C GLN A 293 -8.09 -15.43 -2.08
N ASP A 294 -8.02 -16.32 -1.10
CA ASP A 294 -8.97 -16.40 0.02
C ASP A 294 -9.02 -15.11 0.88
N SER A 295 -7.99 -14.26 0.79
CA SER A 295 -7.89 -12.98 1.49
C SER A 295 -7.91 -11.75 0.56
N LEU A 296 -8.24 -11.92 -0.72
CA LEU A 296 -8.28 -10.80 -1.67
C LEU A 296 -9.57 -9.99 -1.51
N ARG A 297 -9.53 -8.97 -0.65
CA ARG A 297 -10.59 -7.96 -0.53
C ARG A 297 -10.08 -6.58 -0.90
N GLY A 298 -10.77 -5.88 -1.80
CA GLY A 298 -10.64 -4.44 -1.91
C GLY A 298 -11.30 -3.79 -0.69
N THR A 299 -10.69 -2.74 -0.15
CA THR A 299 -11.19 -2.00 1.01
C THR A 299 -11.56 -0.59 0.59
N LEU A 300 -12.79 -0.16 0.86
CA LEU A 300 -13.25 1.22 0.68
C LEU A 300 -13.71 1.80 2.01
N ILE A 301 -13.24 2.99 2.34
CA ILE A 301 -13.70 3.79 3.46
C ILE A 301 -14.48 5.00 2.91
N VAL A 302 -15.73 5.15 3.34
CA VAL A 302 -16.54 6.33 3.00
C VAL A 302 -16.80 7.16 4.24
N PHE A 303 -16.32 8.41 4.22
CA PHE A 303 -16.48 9.36 5.33
C PHE A 303 -17.74 10.20 5.13
N ASP A 304 -18.50 10.47 6.20
CA ASP A 304 -19.64 11.38 6.16
C ASP A 304 -19.22 12.82 5.78
N ARG A 305 -18.07 13.26 6.30
CA ARG A 305 -17.55 14.63 6.12
C ARG A 305 -16.24 14.64 5.33
N ASP A 306 -16.12 15.58 4.38
CA ASP A 306 -14.87 15.74 3.59
C ASP A 306 -13.66 16.02 4.50
N ALA A 307 -13.82 16.84 5.54
CA ALA A 307 -12.75 17.13 6.49
C ALA A 307 -12.15 15.87 7.14
N ASP A 308 -12.98 14.90 7.55
CA ASP A 308 -12.48 13.67 8.17
C ASP A 308 -11.74 12.79 7.16
N TYR A 309 -12.24 12.74 5.93
CA TYR A 309 -11.56 12.10 4.81
C TYR A 309 -10.18 12.72 4.55
N ARG A 310 -10.06 14.06 4.52
CA ARG A 310 -8.77 14.74 4.32
C ARG A 310 -7.78 14.40 5.42
N GLN A 311 -8.23 14.35 6.67
CA GLN A 311 -7.40 14.06 7.84
C GLN A 311 -7.01 12.58 7.97
N PHE A 312 -7.70 11.66 7.29
CA PHE A 312 -7.39 10.23 7.40
C PHE A 312 -5.98 9.89 6.91
N VAL A 313 -5.55 10.40 5.75
CA VAL A 313 -4.23 10.06 5.17
C VAL A 313 -3.08 10.54 6.07
N PRO A 314 -3.08 11.77 6.62
CA PRO A 314 -2.15 12.17 7.67
C PRO A 314 -2.18 11.26 8.90
N ARG A 315 -3.36 10.89 9.43
CA ARG A 315 -3.48 9.95 10.56
C ARG A 315 -2.88 8.59 10.24
N LEU A 316 -3.12 8.06 9.05
CA LEU A 316 -2.56 6.79 8.58
C LEU A 316 -1.04 6.88 8.41
N GLY A 317 -0.53 8.01 7.91
CA GLY A 317 0.89 8.31 7.88
C GLY A 317 1.51 8.26 9.27
N ALA A 318 0.91 8.96 10.24
CA ALA A 318 1.36 8.96 11.63
C ALA A 318 1.32 7.54 12.24
N TYR A 319 0.25 6.78 12.00
CA TYR A 319 0.14 5.38 12.40
C TYR A 319 1.29 4.53 11.85
N TRP A 320 1.80 4.85 10.65
CA TRP A 320 2.96 4.22 10.00
C TRP A 320 4.33 4.84 10.32
N ASN A 321 4.40 5.78 11.27
CA ASN A 321 5.61 6.58 11.57
C ASN A 321 6.17 7.24 10.29
N ALA A 322 5.26 7.85 9.53
CA ALA A 322 5.51 8.50 8.25
C ALA A 322 4.82 9.87 8.21
N GLN A 323 5.24 10.71 7.28
CA GLN A 323 4.55 11.96 6.98
C GLN A 323 3.72 11.78 5.71
N ALA A 324 2.46 12.18 5.77
CA ALA A 324 1.54 12.18 4.64
C ALA A 324 0.83 13.53 4.55
N ALA A 325 0.66 14.03 3.33
CA ALA A 325 -0.16 15.21 3.10
C ALA A 325 -1.62 14.82 2.90
N GLU A 326 -2.52 15.77 3.16
CA GLU A 326 -3.93 15.61 2.86
C GLU A 326 -4.15 15.36 1.36
N PRO A 327 -5.06 14.44 0.99
CA PRO A 327 -5.42 14.27 -0.41
C PRO A 327 -6.08 15.54 -0.92
N LYS A 328 -5.92 15.86 -2.20
CA LYS A 328 -6.59 17.00 -2.87
C LYS A 328 -7.77 16.57 -3.75
N SER A 329 -7.88 15.27 -3.99
CA SER A 329 -8.83 14.60 -4.87
C SER A 329 -10.15 14.23 -4.18
N GLY A 330 -11.17 13.86 -4.94
CA GLY A 330 -12.48 13.46 -4.41
C GLY A 330 -12.52 12.05 -3.83
N GLY A 331 -11.46 11.27 -4.11
CA GLY A 331 -11.12 9.99 -3.53
C GLY A 331 -9.60 9.79 -3.58
N PHE A 332 -9.08 8.86 -2.80
CA PHE A 332 -7.66 8.56 -2.73
C PHE A 332 -7.44 7.12 -2.28
N THR A 333 -6.47 6.43 -2.87
CA THR A 333 -6.10 5.07 -2.49
C THR A 333 -4.65 4.99 -2.04
N VAL A 334 -4.41 4.40 -0.87
CA VAL A 334 -3.07 4.21 -0.31
C VAL A 334 -2.92 2.79 0.24
N GLN A 335 -1.90 2.05 -0.22
CA GLN A 335 -1.61 0.66 0.19
C GLN A 335 -2.87 -0.24 0.20
N ALA A 336 -3.62 -0.18 -0.89
CA ALA A 336 -4.90 -0.87 -1.06
C ALA A 336 -6.03 -0.48 -0.09
N VAL A 337 -5.97 0.68 0.55
CA VAL A 337 -7.10 1.27 1.26
C VAL A 337 -7.63 2.44 0.42
N ALA A 338 -8.77 2.22 -0.23
CA ALA A 338 -9.49 3.25 -0.96
C ALA A 338 -10.29 4.12 0.01
N THR A 339 -10.35 5.42 -0.25
CA THR A 339 -11.04 6.39 0.61
C THR A 339 -11.74 7.46 -0.20
N ALA A 340 -12.89 7.93 0.27
CA ALA A 340 -13.59 9.08 -0.29
C ALA A 340 -14.61 9.65 0.70
N ALA A 341 -15.01 10.91 0.50
CA ALA A 341 -16.12 11.51 1.23
C ALA A 341 -17.47 11.22 0.54
N TYR A 342 -18.53 11.12 1.33
CA TYR A 342 -19.90 11.09 0.84
C TYR A 342 -20.30 12.43 0.22
N SER A 343 -21.19 12.39 -0.77
CA SER A 343 -21.76 13.58 -1.41
C SER A 343 -23.21 13.33 -1.72
N GLU A 344 -24.12 14.10 -1.12
CA GLU A 344 -25.57 13.96 -1.36
C GLU A 344 -25.94 14.11 -2.83
N GLN A 345 -25.25 14.99 -3.56
CA GLN A 345 -25.46 15.20 -5.00
C GLN A 345 -25.25 13.91 -5.82
N HIS A 346 -24.32 13.06 -5.41
CA HIS A 346 -23.97 11.83 -6.13
C HIS A 346 -24.53 10.56 -5.49
N GLY A 347 -24.97 10.65 -4.23
CA GLY A 347 -25.59 9.56 -3.48
C GLY A 347 -24.66 8.37 -3.24
N THR A 348 -25.29 7.23 -2.93
CA THR A 348 -24.62 5.98 -2.52
C THR A 348 -23.68 5.40 -3.58
N LEU A 349 -24.00 5.57 -4.86
CA LEU A 349 -23.25 4.96 -5.97
C LEU A 349 -22.37 6.00 -6.68
N ARG A 350 -21.79 6.94 -5.92
CA ARG A 350 -20.88 7.95 -6.47
C ARG A 350 -19.76 7.28 -7.30
N PRO A 351 -19.52 7.67 -8.56
CA PRO A 351 -18.57 6.99 -9.45
C PRO A 351 -17.16 6.82 -8.88
N VAL A 352 -16.67 7.83 -8.14
CA VAL A 352 -15.34 7.79 -7.52
C VAL A 352 -15.16 6.61 -6.55
N PHE A 353 -16.24 6.12 -5.92
CA PHE A 353 -16.16 4.94 -5.05
C PHE A 353 -15.75 3.70 -5.84
N THR A 354 -16.27 3.55 -7.06
CA THR A 354 -15.88 2.46 -7.96
C THR A 354 -14.42 2.61 -8.39
N HIS A 355 -14.01 3.83 -8.79
CA HIS A 355 -12.63 4.11 -9.22
C HIS A 355 -11.59 3.78 -8.14
N GLU A 356 -11.75 4.33 -6.93
CA GLU A 356 -10.81 4.08 -5.84
C GLU A 356 -10.84 2.61 -5.39
N PHE A 357 -12.02 1.99 -5.32
CA PHE A 357 -12.12 0.57 -4.98
C PHE A 357 -11.35 -0.31 -5.97
N ILE A 358 -11.36 0.01 -7.27
CA ILE A 358 -10.58 -0.73 -8.27
C ILE A 358 -9.08 -0.61 -7.98
N HIS A 359 -8.57 0.58 -7.64
CA HIS A 359 -7.17 0.73 -7.22
C HIS A 359 -6.83 -0.16 -6.03
N SER A 360 -7.71 -0.22 -5.03
CA SER A 360 -7.55 -1.06 -3.86
C SER A 360 -7.49 -2.56 -4.22
N LEU A 361 -8.46 -3.02 -5.02
CA LEU A 361 -8.53 -4.41 -5.47
C LEU A 361 -7.31 -4.79 -6.32
N LEU A 362 -6.94 -3.96 -7.30
CA LEU A 362 -5.83 -4.24 -8.21
C LEU A 362 -4.49 -4.26 -7.49
N ALA A 363 -4.28 -3.37 -6.52
CA ALA A 363 -3.02 -3.33 -5.78
C ALA A 363 -2.73 -4.67 -5.07
N ARG A 364 -3.77 -5.34 -4.56
CA ARG A 364 -3.66 -6.68 -3.96
C ARG A 364 -3.62 -7.79 -5.01
N ALA A 365 -4.45 -7.70 -6.05
CA ALA A 365 -4.61 -8.76 -7.04
C ALA A 365 -3.41 -8.86 -8.00
N LEU A 366 -2.93 -7.72 -8.51
CA LEU A 366 -1.78 -7.61 -9.42
C LEU A 366 -0.46 -7.55 -8.67
N ARG A 367 -0.49 -7.25 -7.37
CA ARG A 367 0.68 -6.99 -6.52
C ARG A 367 1.50 -5.78 -6.97
N VAL A 368 0.92 -4.87 -7.74
CA VAL A 368 1.57 -3.64 -8.19
C VAL A 368 1.06 -2.48 -7.33
N SER A 369 1.99 -1.68 -6.80
CA SER A 369 1.61 -0.49 -6.05
C SER A 369 1.06 0.58 -6.99
N ASN A 370 -0.12 1.13 -6.69
CA ASN A 370 -0.65 2.27 -7.42
C ASN A 370 0.22 3.52 -7.18
N ARG A 371 0.80 4.08 -8.24
CA ARG A 371 1.57 5.32 -8.27
C ARG A 371 0.95 6.33 -9.26
N GLY A 372 -0.31 6.12 -9.66
CA GLY A 372 -1.01 6.94 -10.65
C GLY A 372 -0.57 6.68 -12.09
N GLU A 373 -0.04 5.50 -12.38
CA GLU A 373 0.42 5.08 -13.69
C GLU A 373 -0.70 4.51 -14.57
N TRP A 374 -0.42 4.42 -15.87
CA TRP A 374 -1.43 4.16 -16.91
C TRP A 374 -2.28 2.90 -16.68
N LEU A 375 -1.71 1.82 -16.14
CA LEU A 375 -2.44 0.55 -15.99
C LEU A 375 -3.52 0.67 -14.90
N HIS A 376 -3.14 1.15 -13.72
CA HIS A 376 -4.07 1.35 -12.61
C HIS A 376 -5.12 2.40 -12.96
N GLU A 377 -4.69 3.57 -13.46
CA GLU A 377 -5.62 4.63 -13.85
C GLU A 377 -6.52 4.23 -15.02
N GLY A 378 -5.96 3.52 -16.01
CA GLY A 378 -6.71 3.04 -17.17
C GLY A 378 -7.77 2.01 -16.79
N LEU A 379 -7.43 1.03 -15.95
CA LEU A 379 -8.40 0.04 -15.44
C LEU A 379 -9.45 0.70 -14.55
N ALA A 380 -9.06 1.58 -13.64
CA ALA A 380 -9.97 2.27 -12.75
C ALA A 380 -10.98 3.12 -13.53
N ASN A 381 -10.53 3.88 -14.54
CA ASN A 381 -11.43 4.64 -15.42
C ASN A 381 -12.30 3.74 -16.31
N TYR A 382 -11.76 2.66 -16.87
CA TYR A 382 -12.50 1.76 -17.75
C TYR A 382 -13.70 1.14 -17.02
N TYR A 383 -13.45 0.55 -15.86
CA TYR A 383 -14.53 -0.05 -15.07
C TYR A 383 -15.44 1.02 -14.44
N GLN A 384 -14.91 2.19 -14.03
CA GLN A 384 -15.80 3.29 -13.61
C GLN A 384 -16.80 3.63 -14.72
N LEU A 385 -16.36 3.87 -15.95
CA LEU A 385 -17.25 4.25 -17.06
C LEU A 385 -18.17 3.12 -17.51
N ARG A 386 -17.75 1.86 -17.34
CA ARG A 386 -18.61 0.70 -17.61
C ARG A 386 -19.82 0.64 -16.67
N PHE A 387 -19.64 1.01 -15.41
CA PHE A 387 -20.70 1.00 -14.40
C PHE A 387 -21.39 2.36 -14.21
N HIS A 388 -20.72 3.44 -14.58
CA HIS A 388 -21.18 4.83 -14.49
C HIS A 388 -20.88 5.56 -15.81
N PRO A 389 -21.68 5.30 -16.87
CA PRO A 389 -21.41 5.87 -18.19
C PRO A 389 -21.38 7.39 -18.19
N GLN A 390 -20.47 7.95 -18.99
CA GLN A 390 -20.32 9.40 -19.19
C GLN A 390 -20.66 9.73 -20.65
N GLU A 391 -21.64 10.61 -20.87
CA GLU A 391 -22.22 10.87 -22.20
C GLU A 391 -21.19 11.39 -23.22
N ASN A 392 -20.26 12.25 -22.80
CA ASN A 392 -19.32 12.91 -23.71
C ASN A 392 -17.97 12.19 -23.86
N ILE A 393 -17.82 10.94 -23.39
CA ILE A 393 -16.54 10.23 -23.48
C ILE A 393 -16.09 10.03 -24.93
N ALA A 394 -17.02 9.73 -25.84
CA ALA A 394 -16.70 9.53 -27.25
C ALA A 394 -16.14 10.80 -27.90
N GLU A 395 -16.68 11.97 -27.57
CA GLU A 395 -16.17 13.25 -28.04
C GLU A 395 -14.75 13.52 -27.53
N ILE A 396 -14.51 13.27 -26.23
CA ILE A 396 -13.19 13.43 -25.60
C ILE A 396 -12.15 12.53 -26.30
N VAL A 397 -12.47 11.26 -26.53
CA VAL A 397 -11.55 10.31 -27.17
C VAL A 397 -11.26 10.72 -28.62
N ARG A 398 -12.28 11.09 -29.40
CA ARG A 398 -12.08 11.53 -30.80
C ARG A 398 -11.20 12.77 -30.88
N SER A 399 -11.56 13.83 -30.16
CA SER A 399 -10.78 15.06 -30.11
C SER A 399 -9.34 14.81 -29.62
N GLY A 400 -9.19 13.90 -28.66
CA GLY A 400 -7.89 13.48 -28.14
C GLY A 400 -7.03 12.74 -29.16
N VAL A 401 -7.63 11.91 -30.02
CA VAL A 401 -6.91 11.15 -31.07
C VAL A 401 -6.57 12.02 -32.28
N GLU A 402 -7.46 12.94 -32.67
CA GLU A 402 -7.30 13.83 -33.82
C GLU A 402 -6.18 14.86 -33.62
N ASP A 403 -5.99 15.35 -32.39
CA ASP A 403 -4.98 16.35 -32.05
C ASP A 403 -3.81 15.71 -31.26
N PRO A 404 -2.61 15.57 -31.87
CA PRO A 404 -1.42 15.05 -31.19
C PRO A 404 -1.00 15.80 -29.93
N SER A 405 -1.41 17.06 -29.74
CA SER A 405 -1.11 17.82 -28.51
C SER A 405 -1.97 17.37 -27.32
N ASN A 406 -3.08 16.66 -27.57
CA ASN A 406 -4.02 16.18 -26.57
C ASN A 406 -3.68 14.78 -26.03
N HIS A 407 -2.71 14.09 -26.60
CA HIS A 407 -2.25 12.78 -26.12
C HIS A 407 -0.73 12.71 -25.99
N LEU A 408 -0.25 11.77 -25.18
CA LEU A 408 1.18 11.46 -25.06
C LEU A 408 1.57 10.38 -26.07
N PRO A 409 2.82 10.31 -26.52
CA PRO A 409 3.35 9.09 -27.12
C PRO A 409 3.13 7.89 -26.18
N LEU A 410 2.73 6.73 -26.73
CA LEU A 410 2.42 5.55 -25.90
C LEU A 410 3.61 5.07 -25.07
N GLU A 411 4.84 5.24 -25.57
CA GLU A 411 6.05 4.96 -24.79
C GLU A 411 6.12 5.79 -23.51
N GLN A 412 5.73 7.06 -23.57
CA GLN A 412 5.71 7.94 -22.39
C GLN A 412 4.55 7.61 -21.47
N LEU A 413 3.35 7.42 -22.03
CA LEU A 413 2.14 7.05 -21.28
C LEU A 413 2.37 5.73 -20.51
N CYS A 414 2.92 4.73 -21.19
CA CYS A 414 3.07 3.37 -20.68
C CYS A 414 4.44 3.10 -20.04
N SER A 415 5.13 4.13 -19.56
CA SER A 415 6.48 4.05 -18.97
C SER A 415 6.53 3.58 -17.51
N GLY A 416 5.37 3.28 -16.90
CA GLY A 416 5.24 2.98 -15.48
C GLY A 416 5.40 4.19 -14.55
N LYS A 417 5.44 5.40 -15.11
CA LYS A 417 5.45 6.67 -14.37
C LYS A 417 4.02 7.20 -14.16
N PRO A 418 3.80 8.10 -13.18
CA PRO A 418 2.51 8.74 -13.00
C PRO A 418 2.06 9.45 -14.28
N VAL A 419 0.81 9.25 -14.67
CA VAL A 419 0.20 9.89 -15.83
C VAL A 419 -0.61 11.12 -15.41
N PRO A 420 -0.54 12.24 -16.14
CA PRO A 420 -1.39 13.39 -15.86
C PRO A 420 -2.87 13.07 -15.99
N MET A 421 -3.71 13.65 -15.13
CA MET A 421 -5.16 13.40 -15.12
C MET A 421 -5.85 13.70 -16.47
N ASN A 422 -5.41 14.73 -17.19
CA ASN A 422 -5.91 15.06 -18.54
C ASN A 422 -5.48 14.04 -19.62
N ARG A 423 -4.83 12.94 -19.24
CA ARG A 423 -4.46 11.80 -20.07
C ARG A 423 -5.08 10.48 -19.59
N TYR A 424 -5.95 10.50 -18.57
CA TYR A 424 -6.62 9.29 -18.09
C TYR A 424 -7.53 8.65 -19.15
N TRP A 425 -8.18 9.45 -20.01
CA TRP A 425 -8.93 8.92 -21.15
C TRP A 425 -8.03 8.09 -22.09
N GLN A 426 -6.77 8.50 -22.25
CA GLN A 426 -5.81 7.81 -23.11
C GLN A 426 -5.39 6.48 -22.46
N ALA A 427 -5.02 6.51 -21.18
CA ALA A 427 -4.72 5.30 -20.41
C ALA A 427 -5.88 4.30 -20.43
N MET A 428 -7.11 4.79 -20.24
CA MET A 428 -8.33 4.00 -20.29
C MET A 428 -8.53 3.32 -21.65
N THR A 429 -8.41 4.05 -22.76
CA THR A 429 -8.62 3.48 -24.10
C THR A 429 -7.53 2.47 -24.49
N VAL A 430 -6.28 2.66 -24.03
CA VAL A 430 -5.23 1.64 -24.18
C VAL A 430 -5.61 0.37 -23.42
N VAL A 431 -6.04 0.50 -22.17
CA VAL A 431 -6.50 -0.65 -21.36
C VAL A 431 -7.72 -1.32 -21.98
N GLU A 432 -8.70 -0.56 -22.45
CA GLU A 432 -9.88 -1.11 -23.12
C GLU A 432 -9.50 -1.91 -24.37
N MET A 433 -8.59 -1.40 -25.20
CA MET A 433 -8.06 -2.15 -26.35
C MET A 433 -7.43 -3.47 -25.91
N LEU A 434 -6.57 -3.45 -24.88
CA LEU A 434 -5.94 -4.67 -24.36
C LEU A 434 -6.96 -5.69 -23.82
N LEU A 435 -8.09 -5.22 -23.30
CA LEU A 435 -9.14 -6.05 -22.72
C LEU A 435 -10.10 -6.63 -23.76
N THR A 436 -10.34 -5.91 -24.86
CA THR A 436 -11.46 -6.17 -25.76
C THR A 436 -11.05 -6.57 -27.18
N ASP A 437 -9.88 -6.15 -27.64
CA ASP A 437 -9.38 -6.52 -28.97
C ASP A 437 -8.71 -7.90 -28.91
N ASP A 438 -9.17 -8.82 -29.77
CA ASP A 438 -8.75 -10.22 -29.77
C ASP A 438 -7.24 -10.39 -29.98
N ALA A 439 -6.59 -9.46 -30.69
CA ALA A 439 -5.15 -9.48 -30.92
C ALA A 439 -4.34 -9.34 -29.62
N TYR A 440 -4.90 -8.70 -28.59
CA TYR A 440 -4.21 -8.38 -27.34
C TYR A 440 -4.72 -9.20 -26.15
N ARG A 441 -6.03 -9.49 -26.13
CA ARG A 441 -6.71 -10.13 -25.00
C ARG A 441 -6.06 -11.45 -24.57
N ALA A 442 -5.58 -12.26 -25.51
CA ALA A 442 -4.94 -13.54 -25.21
C ALA A 442 -3.58 -13.39 -24.47
N SER A 443 -2.86 -12.29 -24.67
CA SER A 443 -1.58 -12.01 -24.03
C SER A 443 -1.72 -11.29 -22.69
N LEU A 444 -2.91 -10.75 -22.38
CA LEU A 444 -3.13 -9.94 -21.19
C LEU A 444 -2.77 -10.65 -19.87
N PRO A 445 -3.17 -11.93 -19.61
CA PRO A 445 -2.81 -12.59 -18.35
C PRO A 445 -1.30 -12.67 -18.13
N ARG A 446 -0.53 -13.00 -19.19
CA ARG A 446 0.95 -13.05 -19.14
C ARG A 446 1.57 -11.67 -18.93
N LEU A 447 0.96 -10.63 -19.50
CA LEU A 447 1.41 -9.26 -19.32
C LEU A 447 1.20 -8.79 -17.88
N LEU A 448 0.02 -9.06 -17.30
CA LEU A 448 -0.30 -8.74 -15.90
C LEU A 448 0.61 -9.50 -14.92
N GLU A 449 0.87 -10.77 -15.18
CA GLU A 449 1.82 -11.57 -14.39
C GLU A 449 3.24 -10.96 -14.42
N ALA A 450 3.70 -10.51 -15.60
CA ALA A 450 5.00 -9.85 -15.74
C ALA A 450 5.06 -8.52 -14.97
N PHE A 451 3.98 -7.73 -14.98
CA PHE A 451 3.90 -6.51 -14.18
C PHE A 451 3.96 -6.80 -12.68
N GLY A 452 3.18 -7.79 -12.23
CA GLY A 452 3.16 -8.21 -10.82
C GLY A 452 4.50 -8.76 -10.35
N THR A 453 5.19 -9.54 -11.17
CA THR A 453 6.50 -10.12 -10.84
C THR A 453 7.56 -9.04 -10.61
N ASP A 454 7.55 -8.01 -11.44
CA ASP A 454 8.57 -6.96 -11.42
C ASP A 454 8.18 -5.72 -10.60
N GLY A 455 6.92 -5.59 -10.18
CA GLY A 455 6.44 -4.40 -9.47
C GLY A 455 6.51 -3.13 -10.32
N SER A 456 6.32 -3.27 -11.64
CA SER A 456 6.39 -2.16 -12.60
C SER A 456 5.42 -2.38 -13.74
N THR A 457 4.73 -1.32 -14.16
CA THR A 457 3.81 -1.33 -15.30
C THR A 457 4.45 -0.76 -16.58
N ASP A 458 5.78 -0.59 -16.60
CA ASP A 458 6.50 -0.18 -17.79
C ASP A 458 6.28 -1.20 -18.92
N LEU A 459 5.57 -0.82 -19.97
CA LEU A 459 5.22 -1.75 -21.05
C LEU A 459 6.41 -2.01 -21.99
N GLY A 460 7.41 -1.13 -22.06
CA GLY A 460 8.51 -1.20 -23.03
C GLY A 460 9.25 -2.54 -23.04
N PRO A 461 9.81 -3.00 -21.90
CA PRO A 461 10.48 -4.31 -21.80
C PRO A 461 9.56 -5.51 -22.07
N ARG A 462 8.23 -5.29 -22.10
CA ARG A 462 7.18 -6.31 -22.17
C ARG A 462 6.41 -6.30 -23.48
N LEU A 463 6.73 -5.39 -24.41
CA LEU A 463 6.13 -5.34 -25.74
C LEU A 463 6.22 -6.68 -26.51
N LYS A 464 7.29 -7.44 -26.28
CA LYS A 464 7.45 -8.81 -26.81
C LYS A 464 6.34 -9.79 -26.38
N ILE A 465 5.70 -9.57 -25.23
CA ILE A 465 4.60 -10.43 -24.72
C ILE A 465 3.35 -10.24 -25.59
N ILE A 466 3.12 -9.03 -26.09
CA ILE A 466 2.00 -8.69 -26.97
C ILE A 466 2.39 -8.73 -28.45
N GLY A 467 3.64 -9.06 -28.78
CA GLY A 467 4.12 -9.21 -30.16
C GLY A 467 4.12 -7.91 -30.96
N LYS A 468 4.36 -6.77 -30.33
CA LYS A 468 4.35 -5.44 -30.97
C LYS A 468 5.63 -4.66 -30.72
N ASP A 469 5.85 -3.64 -31.52
CA ASP A 469 6.70 -2.50 -31.18
C ASP A 469 5.81 -1.28 -30.84
N TRP A 470 6.42 -0.17 -30.42
CA TRP A 470 5.68 1.04 -30.05
C TRP A 470 4.89 1.64 -31.22
N ALA A 471 5.46 1.63 -32.42
CA ALA A 471 4.83 2.22 -33.61
C ALA A 471 3.55 1.46 -33.98
N SER A 472 3.64 0.13 -34.04
CA SER A 472 2.53 -0.77 -34.34
C SER A 472 1.44 -0.68 -33.27
N LEU A 473 1.82 -0.64 -31.98
CA LEU A 473 0.86 -0.49 -30.88
C LEU A 473 0.11 0.85 -30.96
N ALA A 474 0.82 1.94 -31.28
CA ALA A 474 0.22 3.26 -31.41
C ALA A 474 -0.75 3.35 -32.59
N GLU A 475 -0.42 2.73 -33.72
CA GLU A 475 -1.32 2.65 -34.86
C GLU A 475 -2.58 1.84 -34.53
N ASP A 476 -2.42 0.67 -33.91
CA ASP A 476 -3.54 -0.18 -33.52
C ASP A 476 -4.45 0.52 -32.50
N TRP A 477 -3.88 1.24 -31.52
CA TRP A 477 -4.65 2.03 -30.56
C TRP A 477 -5.48 3.13 -31.24
N LYS A 478 -4.90 3.88 -32.17
CA LYS A 478 -5.65 4.91 -32.91
C LYS A 478 -6.78 4.29 -33.72
N ARG A 479 -6.51 3.18 -34.42
CA ARG A 479 -7.52 2.44 -35.20
C ARG A 479 -8.64 1.93 -34.30
N PHE A 480 -8.29 1.39 -33.13
CA PHE A 480 -9.24 0.96 -32.09
C PHE A 480 -10.15 2.11 -31.67
N CYS A 481 -9.56 3.26 -31.28
CA CYS A 481 -10.34 4.42 -30.82
C CYS A 481 -11.29 4.95 -31.90
N LEU A 482 -10.81 5.10 -33.14
CA LEU A 482 -11.64 5.55 -34.26
C LEU A 482 -12.80 4.58 -34.54
N ARG A 483 -12.56 3.28 -34.45
CA ARG A 483 -13.61 2.27 -34.63
C ARG A 483 -14.64 2.29 -33.49
N GLN A 484 -14.18 2.40 -32.25
CA GLN A 484 -15.03 2.23 -31.05
C GLN A 484 -15.82 3.49 -30.70
N TYR A 485 -15.29 4.68 -30.99
CA TYR A 485 -15.84 5.96 -30.53
C TYR A 485 -16.36 6.88 -31.65
N THR A 486 -16.45 6.38 -32.89
CA THR A 486 -17.17 7.07 -33.97
C THR A 486 -18.67 6.73 -33.89
N PRO A 487 -19.58 7.72 -33.96
CA PRO A 487 -21.02 7.46 -33.97
C PRO A 487 -21.36 6.54 -35.15
N GLN A 488 -22.15 5.49 -34.91
CA GLN A 488 -22.70 4.64 -35.96
C GLN A 488 -23.87 5.33 -36.67
#